data_AF-A0AAQ1UI35-F1
#
_entry.id   AF-A0AAQ1UI35-F1
#
_cell.length_a   1.000
_cell.length_b   1.000
_cell.length_c   1.000
_cell.angle_alpha   90.00
_cell.angle_beta   90.00
_cell.angle_gamma   90.00
#
_symmetry.space_group_name_H-M   'P 1'
#
loop_
_entity.id
_entity.type
_entity.pdbx_description
1 polymer ?
#
loop_
_entity_poly.entity_id
_entity_poly.type
_entity_poly.pdbx_seq_one_letter_code
_entity_poly.pdbx_strand_id
1 'polypeptide(L)'
;MKKMLIRVKVWLGSLSFRTGVLVLLACVPFYILSFAQMALPISTGLKGTLWVILFGLAKTFQYGGLTILGVEGVRRLKKVFRKE
;
A
#
# COMPACT_ATOMS: atom_id res chain seq x y z
N MET A 1 0.91 -2.51 23.76
CA MET A 1 1.51 -2.26 22.42
C MET A 1 2.24 -3.47 21.82
N LYS A 2 3.22 -4.11 22.50
CA LYS A 2 3.98 -5.24 21.94
C LYS A 2 3.12 -6.39 21.38
N LYS A 3 2.06 -6.80 22.09
CA LYS A 3 1.13 -7.85 21.63
C LYS A 3 0.42 -7.51 20.31
N MET A 4 0.05 -6.24 20.11
CA MET A 4 -0.62 -5.78 18.89
C MET A 4 0.31 -5.84 17.68
N LEU A 5 1.54 -5.33 17.84
CA LEU A 5 2.56 -5.37 16.79
C LEU A 5 2.91 -6.80 16.37
N ILE A 6 2.99 -7.74 17.32
CA ILE A 6 3.20 -9.16 17.03
C ILE A 6 2.05 -9.74 16.20
N ARG A 7 0.79 -9.45 16.56
CA ARG A 7 -0.38 -9.89 15.78
C ARG A 7 -0.35 -9.32 14.37
N VAL A 8 -0.08 -8.02 14.21
CA VAL A 8 -0.01 -7.36 12.90
C VAL A 8 1.09 -8.00 12.05
N LYS A 9 2.26 -8.27 12.61
CA LYS A 9 3.36 -8.94 11.88
C LYS A 9 2.98 -10.36 11.43
N VAL A 10 2.34 -11.15 12.30
CA VAL A 10 1.89 -12.50 11.97
C VAL A 10 0.82 -12.47 10.88
N TRP A 11 -0.14 -11.55 10.99
CA TRP A 11 -1.18 -11.35 9.99
C TRP A 11 -0.61 -10.91 8.64
N LEU A 12 0.26 -9.89 8.62
CA LEU A 12 0.97 -9.47 7.40
C LEU A 12 1.78 -10.61 6.77
N GLY A 13 2.40 -11.47 7.59
CA GLY A 13 3.13 -12.65 7.13
C GLY A 13 2.26 -13.80 6.62
N SER A 14 0.94 -13.75 6.86
CA SER A 14 -0.03 -14.68 6.27
C SER A 14 -0.52 -14.23 4.88
N LEU A 15 -0.30 -12.95 4.51
CA LEU A 15 -0.69 -12.43 3.22
C LEU A 15 0.27 -12.88 2.12
N SER A 16 -0.28 -13.13 0.93
CA SER A 16 0.52 -13.63 -0.19
C SER A 16 1.27 -12.51 -0.90
N PHE A 17 2.36 -12.87 -1.59
CA PHE A 17 3.06 -11.95 -2.49
C PHE A 17 2.11 -11.34 -3.54
N ARG A 18 1.20 -12.15 -4.09
CA ARG A 18 0.19 -11.69 -5.07
C ARG A 18 -0.71 -10.61 -4.47
N THR A 19 -1.11 -10.76 -3.21
CA THR A 19 -1.88 -9.73 -2.49
C THR A 19 -1.08 -8.43 -2.40
N GLY A 20 0.20 -8.50 -2.04
CA GLY A 20 1.07 -7.32 -2.00
C GLY A 20 1.18 -6.62 -3.36
N VAL A 21 1.33 -7.37 -4.46
CA VAL A 21 1.37 -6.82 -5.82
C VAL A 21 0.06 -6.15 -6.19
N LEU A 22 -1.09 -6.81 -5.95
CA LEU A 22 -2.41 -6.25 -6.27
C LEU A 22 -2.69 -4.96 -5.48
N VAL A 23 -2.38 -4.96 -4.18
CA VAL A 23 -2.52 -3.78 -3.31
C VAL A 23 -1.60 -2.64 -3.79
N LEU A 24 -0.37 -2.95 -4.19
CA LEU A 24 0.56 -1.95 -4.72
C LEU A 24 0.07 -1.40 -6.06
N LEU A 25 -0.40 -2.24 -6.98
CA LEU A 25 -0.94 -1.82 -8.28
C LEU A 25 -2.20 -0.95 -8.13
N ALA A 26 -3.01 -1.20 -7.11
CA ALA A 26 -4.16 -0.35 -6.81
C ALA A 26 -3.78 1.11 -6.51
N CYS A 27 -2.54 1.42 -6.12
CA CYS A 27 -2.12 2.81 -5.93
C CYS A 27 -2.12 3.63 -7.24
N VAL A 28 -1.87 2.98 -8.38
CA VAL A 28 -1.71 3.62 -9.69
C VAL A 28 -2.96 4.40 -10.12
N PRO A 29 -4.17 3.80 -10.16
CA PRO A 29 -5.37 4.56 -10.53
C PRO A 29 -5.65 5.71 -9.57
N PHE A 30 -5.47 5.54 -8.25
CA PHE A 30 -5.65 6.64 -7.30
C PHE A 30 -4.64 7.77 -7.52
N TYR A 31 -3.39 7.44 -7.87
CA TYR A 31 -2.38 8.45 -8.21
C TYR A 31 -2.82 9.26 -9.43
N ILE A 32 -3.24 8.58 -10.51
CA ILE A 32 -3.73 9.23 -11.73
C ILE A 32 -4.93 10.12 -11.41
N LEU A 33 -5.93 9.59 -10.70
CA LEU A 33 -7.15 10.33 -10.34
C LEU A 33 -6.84 11.56 -9.47
N SER A 34 -5.87 11.46 -8.55
CA SER A 34 -5.51 12.58 -7.66
C SER A 34 -5.06 13.83 -8.42
N PHE A 35 -4.44 13.65 -9.60
CA PHE A 35 -4.04 14.74 -10.49
C PHE A 35 -5.08 15.02 -11.58
N ALA A 36 -5.72 13.99 -12.14
CA ALA A 36 -6.73 14.16 -13.19
C ALA A 36 -7.90 15.04 -12.73
N GLN A 37 -8.32 14.92 -11.46
CA GLN A 37 -9.37 15.77 -10.90
C GLN A 37 -9.02 17.27 -10.90
N MET A 38 -7.73 17.64 -10.96
CA MET A 38 -7.32 19.06 -10.98
C MET A 38 -7.79 19.77 -12.26
N ALA A 39 -8.01 19.02 -13.34
CA ALA A 39 -8.56 19.53 -14.59
C ALA A 39 -10.08 19.78 -14.53
N LEU A 40 -10.77 19.31 -13.48
CA LEU A 40 -12.20 19.55 -13.33
C LEU A 40 -12.49 21.03 -13.03
N PRO A 41 -13.54 21.61 -13.61
CA PRO A 41 -13.97 22.98 -13.35
C PRO A 41 -14.78 23.06 -12.05
N ILE A 42 -14.14 22.75 -10.93
CA ILE A 42 -14.74 22.75 -9.58
C ILE A 42 -14.01 23.72 -8.64
N SER A 43 -14.61 24.03 -7.49
CA SER A 43 -14.03 24.96 -6.51
C SER A 43 -12.70 24.46 -5.95
N THR A 44 -11.81 25.41 -5.60
CA THR A 44 -10.48 25.10 -5.03
C THR A 44 -10.57 24.26 -3.76
N GLY A 45 -11.56 24.53 -2.90
CA GLY A 45 -11.81 23.74 -1.69
C GLY A 45 -12.09 22.27 -2.03
N LEU A 46 -12.95 22.02 -3.01
CA LEU A 46 -13.29 20.65 -3.43
C LEU A 46 -12.11 19.94 -4.09
N LYS A 47 -11.30 20.65 -4.90
CA LYS A 47 -10.05 20.11 -5.46
C LYS A 47 -9.09 19.67 -4.35
N GLY A 48 -8.95 20.51 -3.32
CA GLY A 48 -8.12 20.19 -2.15
C GLY A 48 -8.61 18.94 -1.43
N THR A 49 -9.91 18.84 -1.15
CA THR A 49 -10.51 17.66 -0.50
C THR A 49 -10.32 16.39 -1.33
N LEU A 50 -10.62 16.44 -2.64
CA LEU A 50 -10.43 15.29 -3.53
C LEU A 50 -8.96 14.89 -3.62
N TRP A 51 -8.04 15.85 -3.69
CA TRP A 51 -6.62 15.57 -3.70
C TRP A 51 -6.17 14.87 -2.43
N VAL A 52 -6.54 15.37 -1.24
CA VAL A 52 -6.18 14.75 0.04
C VAL A 52 -6.69 13.31 0.11
N ILE A 53 -7.93 13.06 -0.28
CA ILE A 53 -8.52 11.72 -0.26
C ILE A 53 -7.82 10.80 -1.27
N LEU A 54 -7.74 11.19 -2.55
CA LEU A 54 -7.21 10.33 -3.61
C LEU A 54 -5.71 10.10 -3.45
N PHE A 55 -4.93 11.15 -3.15
CA PHE A 55 -3.50 11.03 -2.93
C PHE A 55 -3.19 10.27 -1.63
N GLY A 56 -3.98 10.49 -0.56
CA GLY A 56 -3.89 9.72 0.68
C GLY A 56 -4.17 8.23 0.48
N LEU A 57 -5.19 7.89 -0.31
CA LEU A 57 -5.49 6.52 -0.70
C LEU A 57 -4.33 5.92 -1.53
N ALA A 58 -3.82 6.66 -2.52
CA ALA A 58 -2.68 6.22 -3.31
C ALA A 58 -1.47 5.89 -2.42
N LYS A 59 -1.15 6.74 -1.44
CA LYS A 59 -0.07 6.49 -0.48
C LYS A 59 -0.34 5.31 0.44
N THR A 60 -1.58 5.13 0.87
CA THR A 60 -1.99 3.98 1.69
C THR A 60 -1.78 2.66 0.95
N PHE A 61 -2.23 2.57 -0.31
CA PHE A 61 -2.00 1.40 -1.16
C PHE A 61 -0.52 1.19 -1.47
N GLN A 62 0.23 2.26 -1.74
CA GLN A 62 1.66 2.19 -2.01
C GLN A 62 2.43 1.61 -0.82
N TYR A 63 2.33 2.22 0.36
CA TYR A 63 3.08 1.77 1.52
C TYR A 63 2.55 0.47 2.11
N GLY A 64 1.23 0.25 2.07
CA GLY A 64 0.61 -1.02 2.46
C GLY A 64 1.09 -2.18 1.58
N GLY A 65 1.06 -2.00 0.26
CA GLY A 65 1.54 -2.99 -0.71
C GLY A 65 3.03 -3.31 -0.53
N LEU A 66 3.88 -2.29 -0.41
CA LEU A 66 5.32 -2.46 -0.13
C LEU A 66 5.57 -3.19 1.20
N THR A 67 4.78 -2.90 2.24
CA THR A 67 4.89 -3.59 3.53
C THR A 67 4.57 -5.08 3.40
N ILE A 68 3.49 -5.43 2.70
CA ILE A 68 3.10 -6.83 2.46
C ILE A 68 4.19 -7.56 1.65
N LEU A 69 4.66 -6.94 0.56
CA LEU A 69 5.72 -7.50 -0.28
C LEU A 69 7.03 -7.67 0.50
N GLY A 70 7.39 -6.71 1.35
CA GLY A 70 8.59 -6.76 2.17
C GLY A 70 8.57 -7.92 3.18
N VAL A 71 7.46 -8.14 3.87
CA VAL A 71 7.34 -9.25 4.84
C VAL A 71 7.47 -10.61 4.15
N GLU A 72 6.79 -10.81 3.03
CA GLU A 72 6.88 -12.06 2.26
C GLU A 72 8.23 -12.22 1.57
N GLY A 73 8.83 -11.13 1.08
CA GLY A 73 10.18 -11.11 0.51
C GLY A 73 11.25 -11.54 1.52
N VAL A 74 11.19 -11.02 2.75
CA VAL A 74 12.06 -11.45 3.85
C VAL A 74 11.84 -12.92 4.20
N ARG A 75 10.59 -13.41 4.17
CA ARG A 75 10.29 -14.83 4.40
C ARG A 75 10.92 -15.73 3.33
N ARG A 76 10.84 -15.33 2.06
CA ARG A 76 11.46 -16.07 0.92
C ARG A 76 12.97 -16.06 1.01
N LEU A 77 13.59 -14.91 1.26
CA LEU A 77 15.04 -14.80 1.47
C LEU A 77 15.50 -15.71 2.60
N LYS A 78 14.85 -15.67 3.77
CA LYS A 78 15.21 -16.55 4.89
C LYS A 78 15.10 -18.05 4.58
N LYS A 79 14.20 -18.47 3.68
CA LYS A 79 14.14 -19.87 3.23
C LYS A 79 15.32 -20.25 2.34
N VAL A 80 15.79 -19.34 1.50
CA VAL A 80 16.97 -19.56 0.65
C VAL A 80 18.22 -19.66 1.52
N PHE A 81 18.40 -18.74 2.47
CA PHE A 81 19.56 -18.72 3.38
C PHE A 81 19.54 -19.82 4.47
N ARG A 82 18.42 -20.50 4.71
CA ARG A 82 18.32 -21.67 5.62
C ARG A 82 18.54 -23.01 4.92
N LYS A 83 18.83 -23.00 3.62
CA LYS A 83 19.08 -24.21 2.82
C LYS A 83 20.56 -24.64 2.83
N GLU A 84 21.33 -24.17 3.81
CA GLU A 84 22.68 -24.66 4.16
C GLU A 84 22.68 -25.24 5.56
#